data_AF-A0A0S4JP17-F1
#
_entry.id   AF-A0A0S4JP17-F1
#
_cell.length_a   1.000
_cell.length_b   1.000
_cell.length_c   1.000
_cell.angle_alpha   90.00
_cell.angle_beta   90.00
_cell.angle_gamma   90.00
#
_symmetry.space_group_name_H-M   'P 1'
#
loop_
_entity.id
_entity.type
_entity.pdbx_description
1 polymer ?
#
loop_
_entity_poly.entity_id
_entity_poly.type
_entity_poly.pdbx_seq_one_letter_code
_entity_poly.pdbx_strand_id
1 'polypeptide(L)'
;MSTVALFLPSSRLTRLTPVRDTDDDVGLAQVFVPFPESALDPMMASLLHIGHYATTTSVVDWVIAATVNLVETFVSQCSSLSSNELCTTLPLISELVGTLCQRLSGPQGVVDVCKLMITMMKHASIVEHFSTPQIAASFVAMARFATTPDSTACFSLAVCSIVDENESAQLLLANSDVRSALTAMSAFATTPYAAACLSSALCKIVVGNPTGMALFATETVLSALCALSTVVDRSGVTSVLSAFQLLWCDCAHEDSLIVATDALRRALSELECKADRVDIPRIESVRRRLLGAVCVDEGLTSMFVNMLGQTDIFSAQCCWNEGAGGVLSSEVSEGSPAWTFVTSRARDPPRRTGQFYTTSRILLVRREGQAATFLKLHDQELTARGDGSRLRMNMGNSEAAIAAIETLKSMFEEKVLRSRSPAARILFAWYGVETSSVNAVCRHGPRNFGTTDPGFFGSGTYFSREAAYASRYSKLDDNGEGAVILFAISVSQAYPVTIEADYRTAEEEIPFTSMFNGMYDGFSRFYPTDPKNAIALQNRCDAHFIPVTQYGYLHPRAGYQTARDVDYQATHTNNAEYHELVIGSHHRCLPIAVMYFRR
;
A
#
# COMPACT_ATOMS: atom_id res chain seq x y z
N MET A 1 40.22 52.83 7.95
CA MET A 1 38.85 52.68 8.49
C MET A 1 38.42 54.05 9.00
N SER A 2 37.65 54.78 8.20
CA SER A 2 37.00 56.01 8.64
C SER A 2 35.68 55.62 9.27
N THR A 3 35.50 55.89 10.56
CA THR A 3 34.24 55.69 11.28
C THR A 3 33.17 56.55 10.62
N VAL A 4 32.28 55.94 9.85
CA VAL A 4 31.06 56.60 9.39
C VAL A 4 30.13 56.68 10.60
N ALA A 5 30.27 57.73 11.39
CA ALA A 5 29.24 58.13 12.33
C ALA A 5 28.06 58.63 11.50
N LEU A 6 26.98 57.85 11.43
CA LEU A 6 25.68 58.34 10.95
C LEU A 6 25.31 59.56 11.80
N PHE A 7 25.36 60.75 11.17
CA PHE A 7 24.95 62.00 11.78
C PHE A 7 23.45 61.94 12.05
N LEU A 8 23.07 61.76 13.31
CA LEU A 8 21.72 62.11 13.78
C LEU A 8 21.61 63.64 13.89
N PRO A 9 20.40 64.23 13.69
CA PRO A 9 20.19 65.67 13.79
C PRO A 9 20.60 66.21 15.17
N SER A 10 21.33 67.35 15.19
CA SER A 10 22.18 67.80 16.29
C SER A 10 21.49 68.27 17.59
N SER A 11 20.18 68.08 17.77
CA SER A 11 19.46 68.68 18.90
C SER A 11 19.22 67.78 20.12
N ARG A 12 19.65 66.50 20.12
CA ARG A 12 19.51 65.60 21.29
C ARG A 12 20.67 64.61 21.46
N LEU A 13 21.90 65.12 21.64
CA LEU A 13 23.05 64.32 22.03
C LEU A 13 23.14 64.20 23.55
N THR A 14 22.58 63.13 24.13
CA THR A 14 23.01 62.66 25.45
C THR A 14 24.34 61.90 25.26
N ARG A 15 25.40 62.34 25.94
CA ARG A 15 26.73 61.70 25.91
C ARG A 15 26.62 60.20 26.20
N LEU A 16 26.91 59.36 25.21
CA LEU A 16 27.30 57.98 25.44
C LEU A 16 28.69 58.00 26.09
N THR A 17 28.77 57.58 27.36
CA THR A 17 30.04 57.36 28.05
C THR A 17 30.58 55.98 27.66
N PRO A 18 31.88 55.84 27.36
CA PRO A 18 32.46 54.54 27.09
C PRO A 18 32.57 53.77 28.40
N VAL A 19 31.87 52.65 28.50
CA VAL A 19 32.16 51.64 29.53
C VAL A 19 33.44 50.95 29.08
N ARG A 20 34.56 51.27 29.76
CA ARG A 20 35.77 50.47 29.69
C ARG A 20 35.56 49.28 30.62
N ASP A 21 35.36 48.11 30.04
CA ASP A 21 35.68 46.86 30.73
C ASP A 21 36.74 46.11 29.93
N THR A 22 37.70 45.56 30.65
CA THR A 22 38.84 44.83 30.15
C THR A 22 38.45 43.36 29.99
N ASP A 23 37.99 42.98 28.81
CA ASP A 23 38.19 41.67 28.16
C ASP A 23 37.46 41.70 26.79
N ASP A 24 37.98 40.95 25.82
CA ASP A 24 37.82 41.06 24.34
C ASP A 24 36.40 40.90 23.73
N ASP A 25 35.36 41.53 24.28
CA ASP A 25 34.05 41.64 23.61
C ASP A 25 33.51 43.07 23.63
N VAL A 26 33.56 43.74 22.48
CA VAL A 26 32.96 45.06 22.26
C VAL A 26 31.45 44.88 22.13
N GLY A 27 30.75 44.78 23.26
CA GLY A 27 29.30 44.88 23.31
C GLY A 27 28.85 46.31 22.97
N LEU A 28 28.33 46.52 21.75
CA LEU A 28 27.62 47.74 21.39
C LEU A 28 26.31 47.81 22.20
N ALA A 29 26.27 48.67 23.22
CA ALA A 29 25.03 48.98 23.93
C ALA A 29 24.01 49.58 22.95
N GLN A 30 22.91 48.85 22.69
CA GLN A 30 21.80 49.34 21.87
C GLN A 30 21.04 50.43 22.62
N VAL A 31 21.20 51.68 22.20
CA VAL A 31 20.33 52.78 22.64
C VAL A 31 19.30 53.03 21.55
N PHE A 32 18.06 52.63 21.80
CA PHE A 32 16.91 52.95 20.96
C PHE A 32 16.61 54.44 21.07
N VAL A 33 17.05 55.21 20.08
CA VAL A 33 16.64 56.62 19.94
C VAL A 33 15.52 56.65 18.91
N PRO A 34 14.29 57.05 19.28
CA PRO A 34 13.23 57.23 18.29
C PRO A 34 13.66 58.31 17.29
N PHE A 35 13.65 57.96 16.00
CA PHE A 35 13.90 58.88 14.89
C PHE A 35 12.55 59.30 14.27
N PRO A 36 12.46 60.52 13.69
CA PRO A 36 11.26 60.96 13.00
C PRO A 36 10.96 60.06 11.79
N GLU A 37 9.70 59.80 11.49
CA GLU A 37 9.23 58.93 10.38
C GLU A 37 9.87 59.32 9.04
N SER A 38 10.08 60.62 8.80
CA SER A 38 10.74 61.16 7.60
C SER A 38 12.22 60.78 7.43
N ALA A 39 12.88 60.25 8.45
CA ALA A 39 14.28 59.82 8.39
C ALA A 39 14.45 58.39 7.84
N LEU A 40 13.38 57.60 7.77
CA LEU A 40 13.48 56.19 7.44
C LEU A 40 13.94 55.95 5.99
N ASP A 41 13.30 56.60 5.01
CA ASP A 41 13.65 56.44 3.60
C ASP A 41 15.13 56.80 3.32
N PRO A 42 15.67 57.94 3.79
CA PRO A 42 17.10 58.24 3.70
C PRO A 42 18.01 57.21 4.36
N MET A 43 17.60 56.65 5.50
CA MET A 43 18.38 55.62 6.21
C MET A 43 18.39 54.31 5.44
N MET A 44 17.25 53.86 4.92
CA MET A 44 17.16 52.67 4.08
C MET A 44 17.96 52.83 2.78
N ALA A 45 17.85 53.99 2.12
CA ALA A 45 18.65 54.29 0.93
C ALA A 45 20.16 54.29 1.24
N SER A 46 20.56 54.78 2.42
CA SER A 46 21.95 54.75 2.86
C SER A 46 22.44 53.33 3.13
N LEU A 47 21.64 52.49 3.80
CA LEU A 47 21.97 51.08 4.02
C LEU A 47 22.04 50.30 2.72
N LEU A 48 21.13 50.56 1.78
CA LEU A 48 21.16 49.98 0.43
C LEU A 48 22.45 50.37 -0.31
N HIS A 49 22.82 51.65 -0.27
CA HIS A 49 24.07 52.11 -0.83
C HIS A 49 25.27 51.39 -0.20
N ILE A 50 25.35 51.32 1.13
CA ILE A 50 26.44 50.60 1.81
C ILE A 50 26.44 49.12 1.43
N GLY A 51 25.26 48.48 1.36
CA GLY A 51 25.09 47.09 0.95
C GLY A 51 25.64 46.80 -0.46
N HIS A 52 25.46 47.71 -1.42
CA HIS A 52 26.03 47.55 -2.76
C HIS A 52 27.57 47.55 -2.77
N TYR A 53 28.20 48.34 -1.89
CA TYR A 53 29.65 48.47 -1.78
C TYR A 53 30.29 47.60 -0.69
N ALA A 54 29.49 46.82 0.04
CA ALA A 54 29.98 45.88 1.04
C ALA A 54 30.78 44.76 0.35
N THR A 55 32.10 44.79 0.50
CA THR A 55 33.04 43.85 -0.13
C THR A 55 33.60 42.82 0.84
N THR A 56 33.48 43.06 2.15
CA THR A 56 33.98 42.18 3.21
C THR A 56 32.82 41.61 4.01
N THR A 57 32.97 40.37 4.48
CA THR A 57 31.96 39.68 5.31
C THR A 57 31.55 40.51 6.52
N SER A 58 32.51 41.09 7.24
CA SER A 58 32.26 41.95 8.40
C SER A 58 31.40 43.18 8.11
N VAL A 59 31.48 43.74 6.89
CA VAL A 59 30.66 44.88 6.49
C VAL A 59 29.25 44.41 6.13
N VAL A 60 29.13 43.26 5.46
CA VAL A 60 27.83 42.65 5.18
C VAL A 60 27.09 42.33 6.49
N ASP A 61 27.77 41.68 7.44
CA ASP A 61 27.21 41.35 8.75
C ASP A 61 26.76 42.61 9.51
N TRP A 62 27.57 43.68 9.46
CA TRP A 62 27.21 44.96 10.05
C TRP A 62 25.99 45.59 9.37
N VAL A 63 25.90 45.55 8.03
CA VAL A 63 24.72 46.07 7.30
C VAL A 63 23.49 45.25 7.64
N ILE A 64 23.59 43.92 7.73
CA ILE A 64 22.47 43.06 8.12
C ILE A 64 22.00 43.43 9.53
N ALA A 65 22.91 43.52 10.50
CA ALA A 65 22.57 43.87 11.88
C ALA A 65 21.94 45.28 11.98
N ALA A 66 22.49 46.26 11.26
CA ALA A 66 21.92 47.61 11.19
C ALA A 66 20.52 47.60 10.57
N THR A 67 20.32 46.81 9.51
CA THR A 67 19.03 46.65 8.83
C THR A 67 18.00 45.98 9.75
N VAL A 68 18.38 44.91 10.47
CA VAL A 68 17.52 44.24 11.46
C VAL A 68 17.05 45.22 12.52
N ASN A 69 17.97 45.97 13.13
CA ASN A 69 17.58 46.94 14.16
C ASN A 69 16.66 48.04 13.62
N LEU A 70 16.96 48.54 12.40
CA LEU A 70 16.14 49.56 11.76
C LEU A 70 14.74 49.02 11.42
N VAL A 71 14.66 47.80 10.89
CA VAL A 71 13.42 47.15 10.52
C VAL A 71 12.61 46.75 11.75
N GLU A 72 13.21 46.24 12.82
CA GLU A 72 12.50 45.97 14.08
C GLU A 72 11.90 47.26 14.66
N THR A 73 12.66 48.35 14.62
CA THR A 73 12.16 49.67 15.04
C THR A 73 11.01 50.11 14.13
N PHE A 74 11.16 49.97 12.82
CA PHE A 74 10.12 50.30 11.84
C PHE A 74 8.85 49.47 12.04
N VAL A 75 8.97 48.14 12.13
CA VAL A 75 7.88 47.17 12.38
C VAL A 75 7.13 47.52 13.66
N SER A 76 7.85 47.90 14.74
CA SER A 76 7.21 48.35 15.98
C SER A 76 6.39 49.63 15.82
N GLN A 77 6.71 50.46 14.82
CA GLN A 77 6.02 51.70 14.48
C GLN A 77 5.00 51.52 13.34
N CYS A 78 5.05 50.43 12.57
CA CYS A 78 4.20 50.22 11.41
C CYS A 78 2.70 50.29 11.70
N SER A 79 2.26 50.01 12.92
CA SER A 79 0.85 50.16 13.31
C SER A 79 0.35 51.61 13.26
N SER A 80 1.24 52.61 13.26
CA SER A 80 0.88 54.04 13.17
C SER A 80 1.17 54.68 11.81
N LEU A 81 1.88 53.99 10.91
CA LEU A 81 2.29 54.56 9.62
C LEU A 81 1.13 54.59 8.63
N SER A 82 1.13 55.61 7.78
CA SER A 82 0.15 55.72 6.70
C SER A 82 0.47 54.73 5.57
N SER A 83 -0.56 54.29 4.83
CA SER A 83 -0.39 53.41 3.66
C SER A 83 0.57 53.98 2.61
N ASN A 84 0.70 55.31 2.52
CA ASN A 84 1.59 55.96 1.55
C ASN A 84 3.07 55.81 1.92
N GLU A 85 3.41 55.86 3.21
CA GLU A 85 4.81 55.72 3.67
C GLU A 85 5.30 54.28 3.50
N LEU A 86 4.43 53.29 3.74
CA LEU A 86 4.72 51.89 3.43
C LEU A 86 5.04 51.70 1.93
N CYS A 87 4.29 52.35 1.03
CA CYS A 87 4.52 52.22 -0.41
C CYS A 87 5.89 52.74 -0.90
N THR A 88 6.48 53.73 -0.23
CA THR A 88 7.80 54.27 -0.66
C THR A 88 8.96 53.49 -0.06
N THR A 89 8.85 53.04 1.20
CA THR A 89 9.94 52.33 1.87
C THR A 89 10.05 50.87 1.42
N LEU A 90 8.93 50.17 1.20
CA LEU A 90 8.95 48.72 0.94
C LEU A 90 9.78 48.28 -0.27
N PRO A 91 9.76 48.99 -1.42
CA PRO A 91 10.65 48.69 -2.54
C PRO A 91 12.13 48.73 -2.16
N LEU A 92 12.55 49.72 -1.35
CA LEU A 92 13.93 49.84 -0.89
C LEU A 92 14.31 48.67 0.03
N ILE A 93 13.40 48.20 0.89
CA ILE A 93 13.69 47.06 1.75
C ILE A 93 13.81 45.77 0.93
N SER A 94 12.91 45.56 -0.03
CA SER A 94 12.97 44.40 -0.94
C SER A 94 14.27 44.38 -1.75
N GLU A 95 14.70 45.53 -2.28
CA GLU A 95 15.97 45.68 -3.00
C GLU A 95 17.19 45.45 -2.09
N LEU A 96 17.15 45.96 -0.86
CA LEU A 96 18.20 45.74 0.12
C LEU A 96 18.31 44.25 0.49
N VAL A 97 17.19 43.57 0.75
CA VAL A 97 17.19 42.13 1.02
C VAL A 97 17.79 41.39 -0.18
N GLY A 98 17.35 41.68 -1.41
CA GLY A 98 17.92 41.09 -2.62
C GLY A 98 19.45 41.29 -2.73
N THR A 99 19.92 42.50 -2.40
CA THR A 99 21.35 42.82 -2.38
C THR A 99 22.11 42.03 -1.31
N LEU A 100 21.57 41.92 -0.10
CA LEU A 100 22.17 41.17 1.01
C LEU A 100 22.25 39.68 0.69
N CYS A 101 21.20 39.10 0.12
CA CYS A 101 21.14 37.70 -0.31
C CYS A 101 22.25 37.34 -1.29
N GLN A 102 22.59 38.25 -2.21
CA GLN A 102 23.67 38.06 -3.19
C GLN A 102 25.07 38.14 -2.58
N ARG A 103 25.20 38.78 -1.42
CA ARG A 103 26.48 39.07 -0.75
C ARG A 103 26.77 38.16 0.44
N LEU A 104 25.88 37.20 0.75
CA LEU A 104 26.12 36.22 1.79
C LEU A 104 27.40 35.43 1.54
N SER A 105 28.12 35.14 2.61
CA SER A 105 29.40 34.42 2.58
C SER A 105 29.39 33.12 3.36
N GLY A 106 28.33 32.86 4.13
CA GLY A 106 28.25 31.66 4.97
C GLY A 106 26.90 31.50 5.67
N PRO A 107 26.77 30.44 6.49
CA PRO A 107 25.51 30.05 7.14
C PRO A 107 24.94 31.09 8.09
N GLN A 108 25.81 31.80 8.81
CA GLN A 108 25.38 32.83 9.76
C GLN A 108 24.67 33.99 9.05
N GLY A 109 25.20 34.44 7.91
CA GLY A 109 24.54 35.47 7.11
C GLY A 109 23.17 35.04 6.60
N VAL A 110 22.96 33.74 6.30
CA VAL A 110 21.63 33.20 5.98
C VAL A 110 20.69 33.34 7.18
N VAL A 111 21.16 32.95 8.38
CA VAL A 111 20.36 33.06 9.61
C VAL A 111 19.92 34.51 9.84
N ASP A 112 20.84 35.46 9.72
CA ASP A 112 20.58 36.86 10.04
C ASP A 112 19.62 37.51 9.02
N VAL A 113 19.80 37.24 7.72
CA VAL A 113 18.86 37.70 6.68
C VAL A 113 17.50 37.02 6.80
N CYS A 114 17.44 35.71 7.10
CA CYS A 114 16.17 35.03 7.28
C CYS A 114 15.41 35.54 8.52
N LYS A 115 16.10 35.84 9.63
CA LYS A 115 15.48 36.49 10.80
C LYS A 115 14.91 37.85 10.47
N LEU A 116 15.66 38.67 9.71
CA LEU A 116 15.16 39.94 9.17
C LEU A 116 13.85 39.73 8.41
N MET A 117 13.85 38.80 7.43
CA MET A 117 12.66 38.50 6.63
C MET A 117 11.49 38.01 7.49
N ILE A 118 11.71 37.10 8.43
CA ILE A 118 10.65 36.58 9.32
C ILE A 118 10.03 37.71 10.14
N THR A 119 10.85 38.64 10.67
CA THR A 119 10.35 39.81 11.41
C THR A 119 9.51 40.71 10.51
N MET A 120 9.93 40.93 9.27
CA MET A 120 9.21 41.73 8.28
C MET A 120 7.87 41.11 7.87
N MET A 121 7.84 39.79 7.64
CA MET A 121 6.64 39.08 7.17
C MET A 121 5.51 39.04 8.21
N LYS A 122 5.72 39.50 9.44
CA LYS A 122 4.64 39.68 10.43
C LYS A 122 3.60 40.71 10.00
N HIS A 123 3.91 41.56 9.01
CA HIS A 123 2.99 42.54 8.44
C HIS A 123 2.52 42.12 7.05
N ALA A 124 1.21 41.89 6.90
CA ALA A 124 0.60 41.42 5.65
C ALA A 124 0.93 42.28 4.42
N SER A 125 1.01 43.62 4.58
CA SER A 125 1.34 44.55 3.49
C SER A 125 2.75 44.35 2.92
N ILE A 126 3.67 43.82 3.73
CA ILE A 126 5.04 43.56 3.33
C ILE A 126 5.12 42.30 2.49
N VAL A 127 4.32 41.27 2.82
CA VAL A 127 4.40 39.96 2.16
C VAL A 127 4.13 40.09 0.65
N GLU A 128 3.17 40.91 0.23
CA GLU A 128 2.89 41.15 -1.20
C GLU A 128 4.10 41.73 -1.97
N HIS A 129 4.89 42.58 -1.33
CA HIS A 129 6.08 43.20 -1.94
C HIS A 129 7.26 42.23 -2.06
N PHE A 130 7.21 41.12 -1.34
CA PHE A 130 8.21 40.06 -1.40
C PHE A 130 7.85 38.96 -2.40
N SER A 131 6.64 38.97 -2.95
CA SER A 131 6.19 38.07 -4.01
C SER A 131 6.73 38.48 -5.40
N THR A 132 8.05 38.68 -5.52
CA THR A 132 8.72 39.07 -6.78
C THR A 132 9.76 38.04 -7.26
N PRO A 133 9.95 37.85 -8.58
CA PRO A 133 10.95 36.92 -9.12
C PRO A 133 12.37 37.13 -8.57
N GLN A 134 12.72 38.37 -8.25
CA GLN A 134 14.00 38.73 -7.64
C GLN A 134 14.17 38.12 -6.24
N ILE A 135 13.10 38.07 -5.43
CA ILE A 135 13.12 37.43 -4.12
C ILE A 135 13.22 35.91 -4.25
N ALA A 136 12.50 35.30 -5.20
CA ALA A 136 12.65 33.87 -5.47
C ALA A 136 14.08 33.49 -5.88
N ALA A 137 14.69 34.28 -6.79
CA ALA A 137 16.09 34.10 -7.19
C ALA A 137 17.04 34.31 -6.00
N SER A 138 16.72 35.24 -5.09
CA SER A 138 17.49 35.48 -3.87
C SER A 138 17.43 34.27 -2.93
N PHE A 139 16.26 33.65 -2.73
CA PHE A 139 16.15 32.41 -1.95
C PHE A 139 17.00 31.28 -2.54
N VAL A 140 16.97 31.08 -3.86
CA VAL A 140 17.83 30.08 -4.53
C VAL A 140 19.32 30.37 -4.29
N ALA A 141 19.73 31.64 -4.41
CA ALA A 141 21.10 32.05 -4.17
C ALA A 141 21.55 31.91 -2.70
N MET A 142 20.64 32.10 -1.74
CA MET A 142 20.90 31.92 -0.31
C MET A 142 20.98 30.45 0.09
N ALA A 143 20.15 29.59 -0.51
CA ALA A 143 20.04 28.18 -0.14
C ALA A 143 21.39 27.42 -0.18
N ARG A 144 22.30 27.79 -1.11
CA ARG A 144 23.65 27.22 -1.20
C ARG A 144 24.52 27.48 0.03
N PHE A 145 24.19 28.48 0.83
CA PHE A 145 24.90 28.82 2.08
C PHE A 145 24.19 28.25 3.31
N ALA A 146 22.96 27.75 3.19
CA ALA A 146 22.17 27.14 4.26
C ALA A 146 22.66 25.72 4.59
N THR A 147 23.93 25.62 4.99
CA THR A 147 24.69 24.35 5.14
C THR A 147 24.84 23.88 6.59
N THR A 148 24.14 24.53 7.52
CA THR A 148 24.05 24.12 8.93
C THR A 148 22.59 23.95 9.32
N PRO A 149 22.26 23.12 10.33
CA PRO A 149 20.88 22.91 10.76
C PRO A 149 20.14 24.22 11.08
N ASP A 150 20.79 25.15 11.78
CA ASP A 150 20.20 26.44 12.15
C ASP A 150 19.91 27.30 10.92
N SER A 151 20.86 27.39 9.99
CA SER A 151 20.65 28.11 8.73
C SER A 151 19.54 27.48 7.87
N THR A 152 19.44 26.14 7.84
CA THR A 152 18.38 25.41 7.14
C THR A 152 17.01 25.67 7.79
N ALA A 153 16.94 25.67 9.13
CA ALA A 153 15.73 25.95 9.88
C ALA A 153 15.25 27.39 9.66
N CYS A 154 16.14 28.38 9.86
CA CYS A 154 15.82 29.79 9.65
C CYS A 154 15.38 30.09 8.20
N PHE A 155 16.08 29.51 7.22
CA PHE A 155 15.67 29.63 5.82
C PHE A 155 14.27 29.06 5.58
N SER A 156 14.02 27.85 6.07
CA SER A 156 12.72 27.19 5.89
C SER A 156 11.59 27.96 6.58
N LEU A 157 11.86 28.57 7.75
CA LEU A 157 10.91 29.45 8.44
C LEU A 157 10.63 30.73 7.63
N ALA A 158 11.64 31.35 7.03
CA ALA A 158 11.45 32.51 6.17
C ALA A 158 10.56 32.16 4.95
N VAL A 159 10.77 30.99 4.35
CA VAL A 159 9.90 30.45 3.30
C VAL A 159 8.48 30.20 3.83
N CYS A 160 8.33 29.63 5.03
CA CYS A 160 7.01 29.45 5.62
C CYS A 160 6.30 30.78 5.88
N SER A 161 7.02 31.81 6.32
CA SER A 161 6.46 33.13 6.63
C SER A 161 6.04 33.91 5.39
N ILE A 162 6.79 33.81 4.28
CA ILE A 162 6.43 34.50 3.04
C ILE A 162 5.25 33.83 2.32
N VAL A 163 5.15 32.50 2.42
CA VAL A 163 4.07 31.74 1.77
C VAL A 163 2.78 31.75 2.61
N ASP A 164 2.87 32.01 3.91
CA ASP A 164 1.69 32.00 4.78
C ASP A 164 0.65 33.00 4.29
N GLU A 165 -0.55 32.49 3.98
CA GLU A 165 -1.67 33.30 3.50
C GLU A 165 -1.39 34.15 2.25
N ASN A 166 -0.34 33.83 1.47
CA ASN A 166 0.05 34.57 0.27
C ASN A 166 0.18 33.65 -0.96
N GLU A 167 -0.92 33.54 -1.71
CA GLU A 167 -1.01 32.73 -2.93
C GLU A 167 0.00 33.19 -4.01
N SER A 168 0.24 34.50 -4.14
CA SER A 168 1.21 35.04 -5.11
C SER A 168 2.64 34.58 -4.80
N ALA A 169 3.05 34.61 -3.52
CA ALA A 169 4.34 34.11 -3.07
C ALA A 169 4.44 32.60 -3.26
N GLN A 170 3.35 31.88 -2.96
CA GLN A 170 3.25 30.44 -3.15
C GLN A 170 3.48 30.04 -4.61
N LEU A 171 2.76 30.65 -5.56
CA LEU A 171 2.90 30.41 -6.99
C LEU A 171 4.30 30.75 -7.49
N LEU A 172 4.87 31.85 -7.00
CA LEU A 172 6.20 32.29 -7.38
C LEU A 172 7.29 31.31 -6.91
N LEU A 173 7.20 30.84 -5.67
CA LEU A 173 8.16 29.90 -5.08
C LEU A 173 7.95 28.45 -5.54
N ALA A 174 6.80 28.14 -6.14
CA ALA A 174 6.51 26.87 -6.79
C ALA A 174 7.20 26.73 -8.16
N ASN A 175 8.53 26.83 -8.19
CA ASN A 175 9.36 26.66 -9.39
C ASN A 175 10.47 25.61 -9.19
N SER A 176 11.09 25.17 -10.30
CA SER A 176 12.07 24.07 -10.30
C SER A 176 13.36 24.39 -9.55
N ASP A 177 13.78 25.66 -9.54
CA ASP A 177 15.02 26.09 -8.91
C ASP A 177 14.87 26.09 -7.38
N VAL A 178 13.74 26.60 -6.89
CA VAL A 178 13.39 26.56 -5.45
C VAL A 178 13.22 25.11 -4.99
N ARG A 179 12.53 24.25 -5.77
CA ARG A 179 12.42 22.82 -5.48
C ARG A 179 13.81 22.17 -5.32
N SER A 180 14.72 22.43 -6.25
CA SER A 180 16.06 21.85 -6.25
C SER A 180 16.88 22.35 -5.06
N ALA A 181 16.78 23.64 -4.74
CA ALA A 181 17.41 24.24 -3.58
C ALA A 181 16.93 23.61 -2.25
N LEU A 182 15.61 23.52 -2.03
CA LEU A 182 15.04 22.90 -0.82
C LEU A 182 15.40 21.42 -0.70
N THR A 183 15.44 20.70 -1.83
CA THR A 183 15.86 19.30 -1.88
C THR A 183 17.32 19.16 -1.45
N ALA A 184 18.23 19.98 -1.97
CA ALA A 184 19.65 19.96 -1.61
C ALA A 184 19.86 20.29 -0.12
N MET A 185 19.06 21.19 0.44
CA MET A 185 19.11 21.56 1.85
C MET A 185 18.74 20.42 2.81
N SER A 186 18.02 19.39 2.35
CA SER A 186 17.65 18.24 3.19
C SER A 186 18.87 17.50 3.78
N ALA A 187 20.02 17.55 3.11
CA ALA A 187 21.27 16.97 3.61
C ALA A 187 21.83 17.69 4.84
N PHE A 188 21.45 18.95 5.07
CA PHE A 188 21.92 19.77 6.19
C PHE A 188 20.88 19.90 7.31
N ALA A 189 19.65 19.46 7.09
CA ALA A 189 18.57 19.39 8.08
C ALA A 189 18.78 18.23 9.07
N THR A 190 19.91 18.20 9.76
CA THR A 190 20.36 17.07 10.60
C THR A 190 19.86 17.13 12.05
N THR A 191 19.05 18.14 12.40
CA THR A 191 18.33 18.21 13.67
C THR A 191 16.83 18.03 13.45
N PRO A 192 16.08 17.49 14.44
CA PRO A 192 14.63 17.34 14.35
C PRO A 192 13.90 18.63 13.97
N TYR A 193 14.32 19.76 14.56
CA TYR A 193 13.74 21.07 14.30
C TYR A 193 13.96 21.53 12.85
N ALA A 194 15.19 21.43 12.34
CA ALA A 194 15.49 21.80 10.96
C ALA A 194 14.73 20.93 9.95
N ALA A 195 14.61 19.63 10.22
CA ALA A 195 13.85 18.71 9.39
C ALA A 195 12.36 19.05 9.37
N ALA A 196 11.76 19.34 10.54
CA ALA A 196 10.37 19.76 10.65
C ALA A 196 10.09 21.08 9.91
N CYS A 197 10.97 22.09 10.06
CA CYS A 197 10.85 23.36 9.37
C CYS A 197 10.94 23.18 7.84
N LEU A 198 11.89 22.38 7.35
CA LEU A 198 12.06 22.13 5.92
C LEU A 198 10.86 21.39 5.31
N SER A 199 10.34 20.36 6.00
CA SER A 199 9.11 19.68 5.58
C SER A 199 7.91 20.63 5.56
N SER A 200 7.79 21.53 6.56
CA SER A 200 6.74 22.55 6.59
C SER A 200 6.84 23.53 5.42
N ALA A 201 8.05 23.96 5.05
CA ALA A 201 8.28 24.83 3.90
C ALA A 201 7.84 24.15 2.59
N LEU A 202 8.21 22.87 2.40
CA LEU A 202 7.75 22.07 1.25
C LEU A 202 6.22 21.97 1.22
N CYS A 203 5.56 21.68 2.35
CA CYS A 203 4.10 21.65 2.44
C CYS A 203 3.46 22.98 2.05
N LYS A 204 3.93 24.08 2.64
CA LYS A 204 3.33 25.40 2.44
C LYS A 204 3.44 25.86 1.00
N ILE A 205 4.51 25.55 0.28
CA ILE A 205 4.64 25.91 -1.14
C ILE A 205 3.58 25.21 -2.01
N VAL A 206 3.17 23.99 -1.63
CA VAL A 206 2.31 23.17 -2.50
C VAL A 206 0.85 23.11 -2.07
N VAL A 207 0.53 23.41 -0.80
CA VAL A 207 -0.84 23.29 -0.29
C VAL A 207 -1.83 24.21 -1.02
N GLY A 208 -2.81 23.64 -1.72
CA GLY A 208 -3.75 24.43 -2.51
C GLY A 208 -3.20 24.94 -3.86
N ASN A 209 -1.99 24.52 -4.25
CA ASN A 209 -1.36 24.86 -5.52
C ASN A 209 -1.11 23.59 -6.37
N PRO A 210 -2.06 23.16 -7.21
CA PRO A 210 -1.93 21.94 -8.03
C PRO A 210 -0.70 21.94 -8.95
N THR A 211 -0.32 23.09 -9.49
CA THR A 211 0.87 23.24 -10.35
C THR A 211 2.15 23.01 -9.55
N GLY A 212 2.25 23.62 -8.35
CA GLY A 212 3.38 23.41 -7.45
C GLY A 212 3.46 21.98 -6.93
N MET A 213 2.31 21.40 -6.59
CA MET A 213 2.14 19.99 -6.27
C MET A 213 2.75 19.07 -7.33
N ALA A 214 2.32 19.20 -8.59
CA ALA A 214 2.87 18.40 -9.70
C ALA A 214 4.37 18.64 -9.91
N LEU A 215 4.83 19.88 -9.75
CA LEU A 215 6.24 20.22 -9.92
C LEU A 215 7.13 19.63 -8.81
N PHE A 216 6.64 19.56 -7.56
CA PHE A 216 7.41 19.06 -6.42
C PHE A 216 7.26 17.54 -6.23
N ALA A 217 6.24 16.90 -6.81
CA ALA A 217 6.03 15.45 -6.81
C ALA A 217 7.09 14.70 -7.66
N THR A 218 8.34 14.75 -7.22
CA THR A 218 9.51 14.15 -7.89
C THR A 218 10.22 13.17 -6.98
N GLU A 219 10.91 12.20 -7.59
CA GLU A 219 11.71 11.20 -6.85
C GLU A 219 12.76 11.83 -5.94
N THR A 220 13.37 12.95 -6.35
CA THR A 220 14.37 13.67 -5.55
C THR A 220 13.76 14.30 -4.30
N VAL A 221 12.55 14.87 -4.40
CA VAL A 221 11.84 15.42 -3.24
C VAL A 221 11.37 14.30 -2.31
N LEU A 222 10.89 13.18 -2.87
CA LEU A 222 10.54 12.00 -2.08
C LEU A 222 11.75 11.46 -1.31
N SER A 223 12.90 11.35 -1.96
CA SER A 223 14.16 10.92 -1.34
C SER A 223 14.58 11.85 -0.20
N ALA A 224 14.43 13.16 -0.40
CA ALA A 224 14.64 14.15 0.66
C ALA A 224 13.69 13.95 1.84
N LEU A 225 12.38 13.77 1.61
CA LEU A 225 11.41 13.50 2.68
C LEU A 225 11.71 12.20 3.43
N CYS A 226 12.15 11.16 2.72
CA CYS A 226 12.61 9.91 3.35
C CYS A 226 13.82 10.16 4.25
N ALA A 227 14.81 10.96 3.82
CA ALA A 227 15.93 11.34 4.67
C ALA A 227 15.47 12.12 5.92
N LEU A 228 14.59 13.10 5.75
CA LEU A 228 14.04 13.89 6.87
C LEU A 228 13.28 13.02 7.89
N SER A 229 12.56 11.99 7.43
CA SER A 229 11.84 11.06 8.32
C SER A 229 12.75 10.34 9.33
N THR A 230 14.01 10.11 8.96
CA THR A 230 14.99 9.48 9.85
C THR A 230 15.48 10.42 10.95
N VAL A 231 15.43 11.73 10.72
CA VAL A 231 15.95 12.76 11.63
C VAL A 231 14.88 13.35 12.55
N VAL A 232 13.62 13.47 12.09
CA VAL A 232 12.56 14.10 12.90
C VAL A 232 12.32 13.38 14.22
N ASP A 233 11.92 14.16 15.22
CA ASP A 233 11.38 13.68 16.48
C ASP A 233 9.84 13.68 16.43
N ARG A 234 9.23 13.38 17.57
CA ARG A 234 7.79 13.34 17.80
C ARG A 234 7.05 14.58 17.29
N SER A 235 7.61 15.78 17.49
CA SER A 235 6.98 17.04 17.09
C SER A 235 7.03 17.29 15.57
N GLY A 236 8.06 16.74 14.91
CA GLY A 236 8.28 16.89 13.46
C GLY A 236 7.51 15.89 12.58
N VAL A 237 6.99 14.81 13.16
CA VAL A 237 6.26 13.75 12.41
C VAL A 237 5.10 14.33 11.60
N THR A 238 4.30 15.22 12.20
CA THR A 238 3.15 15.83 11.50
C THR A 238 3.56 16.62 10.25
N SER A 239 4.68 17.36 10.30
CA SER A 239 5.16 18.14 9.16
C SER A 239 5.62 17.23 8.01
N VAL A 240 6.39 16.18 8.32
CA VAL A 240 6.85 15.21 7.31
C VAL A 240 5.67 14.44 6.70
N LEU A 241 4.72 13.98 7.52
CA LEU A 241 3.54 13.27 7.03
C LEU A 241 2.64 14.15 6.16
N SER A 242 2.47 15.43 6.52
CA SER A 242 1.72 16.37 5.70
C SER A 242 2.39 16.58 4.35
N ALA A 243 3.74 16.57 4.30
CA ALA A 243 4.48 16.68 3.05
C ALA A 243 4.30 15.43 2.17
N PHE A 244 4.41 14.23 2.74
CA PHE A 244 4.12 12.98 2.03
C PHE A 244 2.68 12.95 1.49
N GLN A 245 1.71 13.36 2.32
CA GLN A 245 0.31 13.35 1.94
C GLN A 245 0.05 14.30 0.75
N LEU A 246 0.47 15.56 0.85
CA LEU A 246 0.22 16.53 -0.21
C LEU A 246 0.96 16.16 -1.50
N LEU A 247 2.24 15.82 -1.42
CA LEU A 247 3.08 15.64 -2.63
C LEU A 247 2.87 14.30 -3.34
N TRP A 248 2.36 13.28 -2.67
CA TRP A 248 2.33 11.94 -3.24
C TRP A 248 0.97 11.25 -3.17
N CYS A 249 0.14 11.56 -2.16
CA CYS A 249 -1.23 11.03 -2.17
C CYS A 249 -2.13 11.80 -3.14
N ASP A 250 -1.90 13.10 -3.29
CA ASP A 250 -2.81 13.98 -4.03
C ASP A 250 -2.26 14.37 -5.42
N CYS A 251 -0.98 14.11 -5.72
CA CYS A 251 -0.36 14.37 -7.04
C CYS A 251 -0.17 13.16 -7.94
N ALA A 252 -0.17 11.94 -7.39
CA ALA A 252 0.34 10.79 -8.11
C ALA A 252 -0.58 10.39 -9.28
N HIS A 253 -0.06 10.55 -10.50
CA HIS A 253 -0.46 9.75 -11.65
C HIS A 253 0.10 8.33 -11.50
N GLU A 254 -0.69 7.32 -11.88
CA GLU A 254 -0.43 5.88 -11.64
C GLU A 254 0.99 5.42 -12.04
N ASP A 255 1.58 6.02 -13.08
CA ASP A 255 2.86 5.58 -13.64
C ASP A 255 4.11 5.91 -12.78
N SER A 256 4.03 6.86 -11.85
CA SER A 256 5.19 7.32 -11.06
C SER A 256 5.40 6.58 -9.73
N LEU A 257 4.51 5.64 -9.37
CA LEU A 257 4.49 5.04 -8.03
C LEU A 257 5.48 3.88 -7.80
N ILE A 258 5.99 3.26 -8.87
CA ILE A 258 6.62 1.93 -8.78
C ILE A 258 8.00 1.95 -8.11
N VAL A 259 8.82 2.99 -8.34
CA VAL A 259 10.24 3.02 -7.89
C VAL A 259 10.39 3.47 -6.42
N ALA A 260 9.36 4.10 -5.86
CA ALA A 260 9.37 4.78 -4.56
C ALA A 260 9.18 3.88 -3.33
N THR A 261 8.85 2.60 -3.51
CA THR A 261 8.15 1.83 -2.46
C THR A 261 9.02 1.47 -1.25
N ASP A 262 10.27 1.03 -1.41
CA ASP A 262 11.07 0.54 -0.28
C ASP A 262 11.63 1.66 0.62
N ALA A 263 12.06 2.78 0.03
CA ALA A 263 12.49 3.94 0.80
C ALA A 263 11.31 4.55 1.57
N LEU A 264 10.16 4.66 0.92
CA LEU A 264 8.93 5.15 1.53
C LEU A 264 8.41 4.22 2.64
N ARG A 265 8.43 2.89 2.43
CA ARG A 265 8.05 1.91 3.47
C ARG A 265 8.90 2.10 4.72
N ARG A 266 10.23 2.16 4.55
CA ARG A 266 11.17 2.40 5.67
C ARG A 266 10.88 3.73 6.36
N ALA A 267 10.67 4.80 5.60
CA ALA A 267 10.33 6.12 6.14
C ALA A 267 9.02 6.09 6.95
N LEU A 268 7.96 5.45 6.45
CA LEU A 268 6.69 5.34 7.16
C LEU A 268 6.81 4.50 8.44
N SER A 269 7.61 3.43 8.43
CA SER A 269 7.89 2.64 9.63
C SER A 269 8.68 3.43 10.68
N GLU A 270 9.66 4.23 10.26
CA GLU A 270 10.40 5.14 11.16
C GLU A 270 9.49 6.19 11.79
N LEU A 271 8.58 6.79 11.00
CA LEU A 271 7.60 7.74 11.51
C LEU A 271 6.61 7.09 12.48
N GLU A 272 6.20 5.84 12.21
CA GLU A 272 5.31 5.08 13.10
C GLU A 272 5.94 4.81 14.47
N CYS A 273 7.24 4.52 14.51
CA CYS A 273 7.97 4.33 15.77
C CYS A 273 8.04 5.62 16.62
N LYS A 274 7.97 6.80 15.98
CA LYS A 274 8.14 8.11 16.62
C LYS A 274 6.80 8.83 16.88
N ALA A 275 5.73 8.37 16.24
CA ALA A 275 4.42 9.00 16.23
C ALA A 275 3.67 8.91 17.57
N ASP A 276 2.80 9.89 17.80
CA ASP A 276 1.78 9.80 18.82
C ASP A 276 0.68 8.86 18.37
N ARG A 277 -0.11 8.35 19.33
CA ARG A 277 -1.35 7.62 19.02
C ARG A 277 -2.29 8.41 18.09
N VAL A 278 -2.21 9.75 18.11
CA VAL A 278 -3.01 10.64 17.25
C VAL A 278 -2.52 10.65 15.79
N ASP A 279 -1.25 10.37 15.55
CA ASP A 279 -0.65 10.38 14.21
C ASP A 279 -0.77 9.03 13.48
N ILE A 280 -0.92 7.92 14.20
CA ILE A 280 -1.06 6.56 13.62
C ILE A 280 -2.15 6.49 12.54
N PRO A 281 -3.37 7.03 12.72
CA PRO A 281 -4.39 7.01 11.66
C PRO A 281 -3.97 7.78 10.40
N ARG A 282 -3.18 8.85 10.53
CA ARG A 282 -2.66 9.61 9.38
C ARG A 282 -1.56 8.82 8.67
N ILE A 283 -0.66 8.18 9.41
CA ILE A 283 0.34 7.26 8.86
C ILE A 283 -0.35 6.14 8.08
N GLU A 284 -1.36 5.51 8.66
CA GLU A 284 -2.14 4.47 8.00
C GLU A 284 -2.93 4.98 6.80
N SER A 285 -3.40 6.23 6.81
CA SER A 285 -4.03 6.85 5.64
C SER A 285 -3.03 7.06 4.51
N VAL A 286 -1.84 7.59 4.82
CA VAL A 286 -0.75 7.79 3.86
C VAL A 286 -0.27 6.43 3.33
N ARG A 287 -0.06 5.45 4.22
CA ARG A 287 0.27 4.06 3.89
C ARG A 287 -0.79 3.45 2.96
N ARG A 288 -2.08 3.60 3.24
CA ARG A 288 -3.15 3.08 2.37
C ARG A 288 -3.22 3.78 1.02
N ARG A 289 -2.99 5.09 0.93
CA ARG A 289 -3.02 5.78 -0.37
C ARG A 289 -1.78 5.48 -1.21
N LEU A 290 -0.60 5.54 -0.59
CA LEU A 290 0.67 5.37 -1.27
C LEU A 290 1.02 3.91 -1.51
N LEU A 291 0.77 3.03 -0.53
CA LEU A 291 1.00 1.60 -0.69
C LEU A 291 -0.26 0.88 -1.14
N GLY A 292 -1.48 1.33 -0.89
CA GLY A 292 -2.68 0.64 -1.42
C GLY A 292 -2.77 0.71 -2.95
N ALA A 293 -2.24 1.77 -3.57
CA ALA A 293 -2.08 1.86 -5.02
C ALA A 293 -0.98 0.93 -5.58
N VAL A 294 -0.13 0.31 -4.74
CA VAL A 294 0.97 -0.60 -5.19
C VAL A 294 0.94 -1.99 -4.51
N CYS A 295 0.26 -2.15 -3.39
CA CYS A 295 0.22 -3.36 -2.56
C CYS A 295 -1.14 -4.06 -2.58
N VAL A 296 -2.16 -3.49 -3.21
CA VAL A 296 -3.19 -4.34 -3.77
C VAL A 296 -2.57 -4.88 -5.05
N ASP A 297 -2.23 -6.16 -5.09
CA ASP A 297 -2.10 -6.84 -6.36
C ASP A 297 -3.46 -6.63 -7.02
N GLU A 298 -3.57 -5.62 -7.89
CA GLU A 298 -4.78 -5.32 -8.62
C GLU A 298 -5.28 -6.62 -9.24
N GLY A 299 -4.37 -7.52 -9.64
CA GLY A 299 -4.70 -8.87 -10.08
C GLY A 299 -5.64 -9.62 -9.14
N LEU A 300 -5.42 -9.66 -7.82
CA LEU A 300 -6.26 -10.42 -6.88
C LEU A 300 -7.55 -9.69 -6.54
N THR A 301 -7.50 -8.40 -6.18
CA THR A 301 -8.74 -7.65 -5.88
C THR A 301 -9.57 -7.44 -7.12
N SER A 302 -8.98 -7.06 -8.26
CA SER A 302 -9.64 -7.01 -9.57
C SER A 302 -10.12 -8.39 -9.99
N MET A 303 -9.37 -9.49 -9.74
CA MET A 303 -9.90 -10.84 -9.96
C MET A 303 -11.13 -11.08 -9.11
N PHE A 304 -11.16 -10.75 -7.82
CA PHE A 304 -12.35 -10.97 -6.99
C PHE A 304 -13.52 -10.06 -7.37
N VAL A 305 -13.24 -8.80 -7.70
CA VAL A 305 -14.23 -7.83 -8.20
C VAL A 305 -14.81 -8.32 -9.52
N ASN A 306 -13.96 -8.70 -10.48
CA ASN A 306 -14.36 -9.20 -11.79
C ASN A 306 -15.04 -10.57 -11.68
N MET A 307 -14.45 -11.52 -10.93
CA MET A 307 -14.92 -12.90 -10.75
C MET A 307 -16.10 -13.06 -9.80
N LEU A 308 -16.43 -12.10 -8.96
CA LEU A 308 -17.55 -12.29 -8.03
C LEU A 308 -18.57 -11.17 -8.10
N GLY A 309 -18.27 -10.10 -8.86
CA GLY A 309 -19.09 -8.90 -8.86
C GLY A 309 -19.24 -8.30 -7.46
N GLN A 310 -18.35 -8.70 -6.54
CA GLN A 310 -18.33 -8.23 -5.16
C GLN A 310 -17.08 -7.40 -4.99
N THR A 311 -17.28 -6.09 -4.90
CA THR A 311 -16.24 -5.21 -4.37
C THR A 311 -15.95 -5.64 -2.94
N ASP A 312 -14.66 -5.79 -2.63
CA ASP A 312 -14.15 -5.60 -1.27
C ASP A 312 -14.33 -6.71 -0.22
N ILE A 313 -14.38 -8.00 -0.59
CA ILE A 313 -14.21 -9.03 0.45
C ILE A 313 -12.82 -8.98 1.12
N PHE A 314 -11.80 -8.43 0.44
CA PHE A 314 -10.42 -8.31 0.96
C PHE A 314 -10.06 -6.92 1.47
N SER A 315 -10.72 -5.85 1.03
CA SER A 315 -10.31 -4.49 1.43
C SER A 315 -10.71 -4.14 2.86
N ALA A 316 -11.78 -4.79 3.36
CA ALA A 316 -12.26 -4.59 4.72
C ALA A 316 -11.26 -5.14 5.76
N GLN A 317 -10.26 -5.91 5.33
CA GLN A 317 -9.18 -6.40 6.18
C GLN A 317 -7.97 -5.49 6.12
N CYS A 318 -7.80 -4.73 7.21
CA CYS A 318 -6.73 -3.76 7.37
C CYS A 318 -5.37 -4.39 7.77
N CYS A 319 -5.33 -5.66 8.18
CA CYS A 319 -4.12 -6.30 8.70
C CYS A 319 -3.86 -7.65 8.04
N TRP A 320 -2.85 -7.71 7.19
CA TRP A 320 -2.31 -8.96 6.67
C TRP A 320 -1.10 -9.36 7.51
N ASN A 321 -1.13 -10.57 8.07
CA ASN A 321 0.02 -11.13 8.75
C ASN A 321 0.89 -11.86 7.73
N GLU A 322 2.16 -11.49 7.66
CA GLU A 322 3.13 -12.18 6.82
C GLU A 322 3.51 -13.52 7.45
N GLY A 323 2.98 -14.60 6.88
CA GLY A 323 3.32 -15.95 7.26
C GLY A 323 4.63 -16.42 6.63
N ALA A 324 5.17 -17.52 7.14
CA ALA A 324 6.39 -18.13 6.62
C ALA A 324 6.27 -18.42 5.11
N GLY A 325 7.08 -17.72 4.30
CA GLY A 325 7.19 -17.99 2.88
C GLY A 325 6.27 -17.21 1.94
N GLY A 326 5.88 -15.99 2.32
CA GLY A 326 5.13 -15.08 1.45
C GLY A 326 3.64 -15.40 1.34
N VAL A 327 3.11 -16.21 2.26
CA VAL A 327 1.66 -16.38 2.41
C VAL A 327 1.18 -15.33 3.39
N LEU A 328 0.40 -14.39 2.90
CA LEU A 328 -0.29 -13.41 3.72
C LEU A 328 -1.61 -14.02 4.17
N SER A 329 -1.91 -13.92 5.47
CA SER A 329 -3.20 -14.33 5.99
C SER A 329 -3.79 -13.30 6.95
N SER A 330 -5.10 -13.20 6.99
CA SER A 330 -5.80 -12.30 7.89
C SER A 330 -7.01 -13.00 8.49
N GLU A 331 -7.17 -12.89 9.80
CA GLU A 331 -8.34 -13.43 10.49
C GLU A 331 -9.57 -12.58 10.21
N VAL A 332 -10.64 -13.25 9.85
CA VAL A 332 -11.89 -12.64 9.40
C VAL A 332 -12.83 -12.48 10.57
N SER A 333 -13.28 -11.24 10.82
CA SER A 333 -14.30 -10.97 11.83
C SER A 333 -15.60 -11.70 11.51
N GLU A 334 -16.17 -12.36 12.52
CA GLU A 334 -17.45 -13.03 12.42
C GLU A 334 -18.56 -12.06 11.95
N GLY A 335 -19.41 -12.52 11.03
CA GLY A 335 -20.50 -11.70 10.46
C GLY A 335 -20.06 -10.70 9.38
N SER A 336 -18.77 -10.54 9.11
CA SER A 336 -18.28 -9.71 8.00
C SER A 336 -18.73 -10.25 6.62
N PRO A 337 -18.65 -9.43 5.55
CA PRO A 337 -18.91 -9.90 4.18
C PRO A 337 -18.03 -11.09 3.78
N ALA A 338 -16.75 -11.09 4.18
CA ALA A 338 -15.82 -12.19 3.93
C ALA A 338 -16.22 -13.46 4.71
N TRP A 339 -16.63 -13.32 5.97
CA TRP A 339 -17.14 -14.44 6.76
C TRP A 339 -18.36 -15.07 6.08
N THR A 340 -19.32 -14.24 5.71
CA THR A 340 -20.55 -14.65 5.02
C THR A 340 -20.24 -15.33 3.67
N PHE A 341 -19.30 -14.76 2.91
CA PHE A 341 -18.84 -15.33 1.64
C PHE A 341 -18.32 -16.75 1.80
N VAL A 342 -17.42 -16.99 2.77
CA VAL A 342 -16.80 -18.29 3.02
C VAL A 342 -17.83 -19.28 3.58
N THR A 343 -18.58 -18.90 4.62
CA THR A 343 -19.57 -19.77 5.27
C THR A 343 -20.75 -20.14 4.36
N SER A 344 -21.21 -19.24 3.49
CA SER A 344 -22.26 -19.55 2.51
C SER A 344 -21.86 -20.64 1.50
N ARG A 345 -20.56 -20.91 1.37
CA ARG A 345 -20.00 -21.93 0.47
C ARG A 345 -19.79 -23.28 1.14
N ALA A 346 -19.95 -23.40 2.46
CA ALA A 346 -19.85 -24.67 3.16
C ALA A 346 -20.87 -25.69 2.61
N ARG A 347 -22.07 -25.23 2.22
CA ARG A 347 -23.11 -25.97 1.47
C ARG A 347 -23.44 -27.35 2.08
N ASP A 348 -23.42 -27.48 3.39
CA ASP A 348 -23.67 -28.77 4.04
C ASP A 348 -25.10 -29.28 3.75
N PRO A 349 -25.27 -30.58 3.47
CA PRO A 349 -26.58 -31.15 3.24
C PRO A 349 -27.42 -31.08 4.54
N PRO A 350 -28.73 -30.79 4.43
CA PRO A 350 -29.58 -30.70 5.61
C PRO A 350 -29.68 -32.04 6.35
N ARG A 351 -29.08 -32.07 7.56
CA ARG A 351 -29.49 -32.86 8.75
C ARG A 351 -29.38 -34.40 8.72
N ARG A 352 -28.75 -35.03 7.74
CA ARG A 352 -28.63 -36.51 7.76
C ARG A 352 -27.45 -37.07 8.58
N THR A 353 -26.36 -36.32 8.74
CA THR A 353 -25.21 -36.75 9.54
C THR A 353 -25.22 -35.99 10.86
N GLY A 354 -25.33 -36.69 11.98
CA GLY A 354 -25.25 -36.10 13.34
C GLY A 354 -23.89 -35.48 13.69
N GLN A 355 -23.06 -35.17 12.70
CA GLN A 355 -21.82 -34.42 12.84
C GLN A 355 -22.13 -32.94 12.67
N PHE A 356 -22.23 -32.25 13.80
CA PHE A 356 -22.18 -30.80 13.81
C PHE A 356 -20.73 -30.41 13.85
N TYR A 357 -20.33 -29.47 13.00
CA TYR A 357 -19.09 -28.75 13.25
C TYR A 357 -19.42 -27.28 13.41
N THR A 358 -18.71 -26.63 14.34
CA THR A 358 -18.81 -25.19 14.56
C THR A 358 -17.57 -24.55 13.98
N THR A 359 -17.75 -23.60 13.05
CA THR A 359 -16.67 -22.75 12.57
C THR A 359 -16.07 -21.98 13.74
N SER A 360 -14.79 -22.20 14.02
CA SER A 360 -14.09 -21.51 15.11
C SER A 360 -13.48 -20.19 14.65
N ARG A 361 -12.88 -20.19 13.45
CA ARG A 361 -12.29 -19.00 12.83
C ARG A 361 -12.08 -19.19 11.33
N ILE A 362 -11.96 -18.08 10.61
CA ILE A 362 -11.69 -18.05 9.18
C ILE A 362 -10.48 -17.18 8.92
N LEU A 363 -9.55 -17.68 8.12
CA LEU A 363 -8.43 -16.91 7.60
C LEU A 363 -8.61 -16.69 6.11
N LEU A 364 -8.49 -15.46 5.61
CA LEU A 364 -8.28 -15.24 4.19
C LEU A 364 -6.82 -15.55 3.84
N VAL A 365 -6.61 -16.13 2.67
CA VAL A 365 -5.29 -16.54 2.18
C VAL A 365 -4.96 -15.69 0.96
N ARG A 366 -3.76 -15.11 0.98
CA ARG A 366 -3.20 -14.37 -0.15
C ARG A 366 -1.77 -14.85 -0.39
N ARG A 367 -1.43 -15.06 -1.66
CA ARG A 367 -0.06 -15.37 -2.07
C ARG A 367 0.29 -14.61 -3.34
N GLU A 368 1.38 -13.87 -3.28
CA GLU A 368 1.88 -13.10 -4.40
C GLU A 368 2.26 -14.02 -5.57
N GLY A 369 1.85 -13.63 -6.79
CA GLY A 369 2.17 -14.32 -8.05
C GLY A 369 1.36 -15.60 -8.35
N GLN A 370 0.79 -16.28 -7.34
CA GLN A 370 -0.02 -17.49 -7.61
C GLN A 370 -1.34 -17.14 -8.31
N ALA A 371 -1.99 -16.04 -7.94
CA ALA A 371 -3.21 -15.59 -8.60
C ALA A 371 -2.98 -15.24 -10.08
N ALA A 372 -1.91 -14.50 -10.39
CA ALA A 372 -1.53 -14.20 -11.76
C ALA A 372 -1.27 -15.48 -12.59
N THR A 373 -0.61 -16.48 -12.00
CA THR A 373 -0.39 -17.78 -12.66
C THR A 373 -1.69 -18.53 -12.90
N PHE A 374 -2.57 -18.58 -11.88
CA PHE A 374 -3.89 -19.20 -11.97
C PHE A 374 -4.74 -18.57 -13.08
N LEU A 375 -4.80 -17.23 -13.12
CA LEU A 375 -5.55 -16.48 -14.14
C LEU A 375 -5.00 -16.68 -15.53
N LYS A 376 -3.68 -16.61 -15.69
CA LYS A 376 -3.04 -16.86 -16.98
C LYS A 376 -3.38 -18.25 -17.51
N LEU A 377 -3.37 -19.28 -16.66
CA LEU A 377 -3.76 -20.64 -17.05
C LEU A 377 -5.26 -20.74 -17.37
N HIS A 378 -6.11 -20.07 -16.59
CA HIS A 378 -7.55 -20.01 -16.85
C HIS A 378 -7.85 -19.40 -18.22
N ASP A 379 -7.24 -18.25 -18.52
CA ASP A 379 -7.42 -17.55 -19.79
C ASP A 379 -6.89 -18.35 -20.98
N GLN A 380 -5.73 -19.01 -20.82
CA GLN A 380 -5.18 -19.89 -21.85
C GLN A 380 -6.13 -21.04 -22.21
N GLU A 381 -6.78 -21.66 -21.21
CA GLU A 381 -7.75 -22.72 -21.44
C GLU A 381 -9.05 -22.21 -22.05
N LEU A 382 -9.49 -21.02 -21.61
CA LEU A 382 -10.65 -20.33 -22.16
C LEU A 382 -10.47 -20.10 -23.67
N THR A 383 -9.30 -19.64 -24.11
CA THR A 383 -8.97 -19.44 -25.53
C THR A 383 -8.79 -20.77 -26.27
N ALA A 384 -7.93 -21.67 -25.76
CA ALA A 384 -7.55 -22.90 -26.47
C ALA A 384 -8.76 -23.78 -26.83
N ARG A 385 -9.71 -23.97 -25.89
CA ARG A 385 -10.90 -24.80 -26.10
C ARG A 385 -12.06 -24.03 -26.74
N GLY A 386 -12.02 -22.70 -26.71
CA GLY A 386 -12.89 -21.84 -27.49
C GLY A 386 -12.73 -22.12 -28.99
N ASP A 387 -11.47 -22.16 -29.44
CA ASP A 387 -11.10 -22.28 -30.86
C ASP A 387 -10.98 -23.74 -31.35
N GLY A 388 -10.62 -24.67 -30.46
CA GLY A 388 -10.34 -26.06 -30.81
C GLY A 388 -11.49 -27.03 -30.57
N SER A 389 -12.37 -27.27 -31.54
CA SER A 389 -13.43 -28.31 -31.43
C SER A 389 -12.87 -29.72 -31.17
N ARG A 390 -11.65 -30.01 -31.64
CA ARG A 390 -10.94 -31.28 -31.41
C ARG A 390 -10.52 -31.50 -29.96
N LEU A 391 -10.42 -30.43 -29.17
CA LEU A 391 -10.06 -30.50 -27.75
C LEU A 391 -11.28 -30.81 -26.87
N ARG A 392 -12.49 -30.68 -27.40
CA ARG A 392 -13.73 -31.00 -26.69
C ARG A 392 -13.99 -32.50 -26.76
N MET A 393 -14.32 -33.12 -25.64
CA MET A 393 -14.86 -34.47 -25.66
C MET A 393 -16.37 -34.45 -25.90
N ASN A 394 -16.83 -35.42 -26.69
CA ASN A 394 -18.23 -35.80 -26.69
C ASN A 394 -18.48 -36.60 -25.42
N MET A 395 -19.06 -35.92 -24.43
CA MET A 395 -19.42 -36.52 -23.16
C MET A 395 -20.69 -37.32 -23.42
N GLY A 396 -20.58 -38.65 -23.41
CA GLY A 396 -21.65 -39.55 -23.87
C GLY A 396 -23.02 -39.19 -23.31
N ASN A 397 -24.07 -39.51 -24.06
CA ASN A 397 -25.45 -39.05 -23.80
C ASN A 397 -26.17 -39.85 -22.70
N SER A 398 -25.46 -40.40 -21.70
CA SER A 398 -26.13 -41.10 -20.61
C SER A 398 -26.86 -40.10 -19.71
N GLU A 399 -28.04 -40.46 -19.23
CA GLU A 399 -28.84 -39.61 -18.35
C GLU A 399 -28.07 -39.24 -17.07
N ALA A 400 -27.35 -40.20 -16.49
CA ALA A 400 -26.52 -39.99 -15.31
C ALA A 400 -25.38 -38.98 -15.56
N ALA A 401 -24.68 -39.10 -16.70
CA ALA A 401 -23.61 -38.17 -17.06
C ALA A 401 -24.16 -36.75 -17.27
N ILE A 402 -25.31 -36.62 -17.94
CA ILE A 402 -25.97 -35.32 -18.15
C ILE A 402 -26.36 -34.70 -16.80
N ALA A 403 -26.99 -35.47 -15.91
CA ALA A 403 -27.40 -34.98 -14.59
C ALA A 403 -26.22 -34.55 -13.72
N ALA A 404 -25.10 -35.30 -13.76
CA ALA A 404 -23.87 -34.93 -13.06
C ALA A 404 -23.29 -33.62 -13.62
N ILE A 405 -23.27 -33.44 -14.94
CA ILE A 405 -22.76 -32.22 -15.57
C ILE A 405 -23.65 -31.00 -15.34
N GLU A 406 -24.96 -31.15 -15.36
CA GLU A 406 -25.87 -30.06 -14.97
C GLU A 406 -25.65 -29.65 -13.50
N THR A 407 -25.37 -30.61 -12.63
CA THR A 407 -25.02 -30.33 -11.23
C THR A 407 -23.71 -29.55 -11.14
N LEU A 408 -22.66 -29.98 -11.84
CA LEU A 408 -21.39 -29.24 -11.92
C LEU A 408 -21.60 -27.83 -12.47
N LYS A 409 -22.42 -27.66 -13.51
CA LYS A 409 -22.73 -26.35 -14.10
C LYS A 409 -23.35 -25.41 -13.07
N SER A 410 -24.27 -25.91 -12.25
CA SER A 410 -24.89 -25.14 -11.17
C SER A 410 -23.89 -24.66 -10.09
N MET A 411 -22.70 -25.24 -10.03
CA MET A 411 -21.65 -24.86 -9.09
C MET A 411 -20.76 -23.72 -9.59
N PHE A 412 -20.77 -23.42 -10.89
CA PHE A 412 -19.92 -22.37 -11.45
C PHE A 412 -20.39 -20.98 -11.02
N GLU A 413 -19.42 -20.08 -10.85
CA GLU A 413 -19.67 -18.69 -10.54
C GLU A 413 -19.98 -17.92 -11.84
N GLU A 414 -21.24 -17.98 -12.29
CA GLU A 414 -21.65 -17.47 -13.61
C GLU A 414 -21.78 -15.94 -13.69
N LYS A 415 -21.73 -15.22 -12.56
CA LYS A 415 -21.94 -13.76 -12.53
C LYS A 415 -20.88 -12.93 -13.27
N VAL A 416 -19.85 -13.59 -13.83
CA VAL A 416 -18.55 -13.03 -14.23
C VAL A 416 -18.38 -12.85 -15.73
N LEU A 417 -18.85 -13.79 -16.53
CA LEU A 417 -18.50 -13.89 -17.95
C LEU A 417 -19.75 -13.71 -18.81
N ARG A 418 -20.33 -12.51 -18.78
CA ARG A 418 -21.62 -12.21 -19.44
C ARG A 418 -21.60 -12.21 -20.96
N SER A 419 -20.46 -12.45 -21.62
CA SER A 419 -20.36 -12.23 -23.08
C SER A 419 -20.20 -13.47 -23.97
N ARG A 420 -19.81 -14.65 -23.45
CA ARG A 420 -19.69 -15.90 -24.24
C ARG A 420 -19.87 -17.13 -23.36
N SER A 421 -20.36 -18.25 -23.91
CA SER A 421 -20.32 -19.56 -23.22
C SER A 421 -18.85 -19.94 -23.01
N PRO A 422 -18.32 -19.85 -21.78
CA PRO A 422 -16.89 -19.91 -21.57
C PRO A 422 -16.42 -21.37 -21.59
N ALA A 423 -15.30 -21.61 -22.28
CA ALA A 423 -14.67 -22.92 -22.40
C ALA A 423 -13.87 -23.33 -21.13
N ALA A 424 -13.64 -22.39 -20.21
CA ALA A 424 -13.17 -22.64 -18.86
C ALA A 424 -14.02 -21.86 -17.86
N ARG A 425 -14.27 -22.44 -16.68
CA ARG A 425 -15.14 -21.88 -15.65
C ARG A 425 -14.50 -22.03 -14.28
N ILE A 426 -14.90 -21.16 -13.35
CA ILE A 426 -14.41 -21.17 -11.98
C ILE A 426 -15.54 -21.60 -11.06
N LEU A 427 -15.22 -22.48 -10.12
CA LEU A 427 -16.07 -22.85 -8.98
C LEU A 427 -15.26 -22.75 -7.70
N PHE A 428 -15.95 -22.82 -6.56
CA PHE A 428 -15.30 -23.01 -5.27
C PHE A 428 -15.56 -24.41 -4.72
N ALA A 429 -14.52 -25.01 -4.15
CA ALA A 429 -14.61 -26.31 -3.49
C ALA A 429 -13.64 -26.38 -2.30
N TRP A 430 -13.95 -27.29 -1.38
CA TRP A 430 -13.26 -27.49 -0.12
C TRP A 430 -12.23 -28.60 -0.22
N TYR A 431 -11.10 -28.38 0.44
CA TYR A 431 -10.01 -29.34 0.56
C TYR A 431 -9.78 -29.65 2.04
N GLY A 432 -9.91 -30.92 2.41
CA GLY A 432 -9.60 -31.41 3.76
C GLY A 432 -8.10 -31.48 3.97
N VAL A 433 -7.60 -31.01 5.11
CA VAL A 433 -6.17 -30.99 5.41
C VAL A 433 -5.92 -31.15 6.90
N GLU A 434 -4.79 -31.73 7.26
CA GLU A 434 -4.28 -31.69 8.63
C GLU A 434 -3.90 -30.25 9.01
N THR A 435 -4.29 -29.81 10.21
CA THR A 435 -4.06 -28.44 10.69
C THR A 435 -2.59 -28.00 10.59
N SER A 436 -1.66 -28.92 10.86
CA SER A 436 -0.20 -28.72 10.75
C SER A 436 0.28 -28.42 9.31
N SER A 437 -0.50 -28.83 8.31
CA SER A 437 -0.15 -28.74 6.89
C SER A 437 -0.81 -27.57 6.16
N VAL A 438 -1.70 -26.82 6.81
CA VAL A 438 -2.43 -25.68 6.22
C VAL A 438 -1.48 -24.70 5.55
N ASN A 439 -0.45 -24.24 6.27
CA ASN A 439 0.51 -23.27 5.75
C ASN A 439 1.24 -23.80 4.51
N ALA A 440 1.65 -25.08 4.51
CA ALA A 440 2.33 -25.69 3.40
C ALA A 440 1.43 -25.79 2.16
N VAL A 441 0.15 -26.17 2.34
CA VAL A 441 -0.83 -26.27 1.26
C VAL A 441 -1.18 -24.90 0.69
N CYS A 442 -1.41 -23.89 1.55
CA CYS A 442 -1.63 -22.52 1.11
C CYS A 442 -0.42 -21.95 0.36
N ARG A 443 0.80 -22.29 0.78
CA ARG A 443 2.05 -21.83 0.16
C ARG A 443 2.36 -22.53 -1.16
N HIS A 444 2.18 -23.84 -1.24
CA HIS A 444 2.67 -24.63 -2.37
C HIS A 444 1.56 -25.12 -3.30
N GLY A 445 0.30 -24.88 -2.93
CA GLY A 445 -0.85 -25.52 -3.54
C GLY A 445 -1.05 -26.94 -3.01
N PRO A 446 -2.23 -27.53 -3.24
CA PRO A 446 -2.48 -28.90 -2.83
C PRO A 446 -1.62 -29.85 -3.66
N ARG A 447 -1.33 -31.03 -3.12
CA ARG A 447 -0.51 -32.05 -3.77
C ARG A 447 -1.31 -33.33 -3.87
N ASN A 448 -1.14 -34.02 -4.98
CA ASN A 448 -1.61 -35.38 -5.13
C ASN A 448 -0.68 -36.28 -4.31
N PHE A 449 -1.22 -36.91 -3.27
CA PHE A 449 -0.51 -37.87 -2.43
C PHE A 449 -0.79 -39.32 -2.87
N GLY A 450 -0.77 -39.58 -4.18
CA GLY A 450 -1.02 -40.89 -4.79
C GLY A 450 -0.22 -42.05 -4.19
N THR A 451 0.89 -41.77 -3.51
CA THR A 451 1.70 -42.78 -2.81
C THR A 451 1.11 -43.24 -1.49
N THR A 452 0.27 -42.42 -0.84
CA THR A 452 -0.38 -42.75 0.44
C THR A 452 -1.87 -42.99 0.30
N ASP A 453 -2.49 -42.37 -0.70
CA ASP A 453 -3.89 -42.56 -1.05
C ASP A 453 -4.03 -42.60 -2.57
N PRO A 454 -4.31 -43.77 -3.18
CA PRO A 454 -4.43 -43.90 -4.63
C PRO A 454 -5.63 -43.14 -5.20
N GLY A 455 -6.63 -42.79 -4.37
CA GLY A 455 -7.86 -42.15 -4.78
C GLY A 455 -8.82 -43.06 -5.57
N PHE A 456 -10.13 -42.93 -5.34
CA PHE A 456 -11.14 -43.78 -5.98
C PHE A 456 -11.42 -43.44 -7.45
N PHE A 457 -11.13 -42.22 -7.86
CA PHE A 457 -11.53 -41.67 -9.16
C PHE A 457 -10.33 -41.16 -9.97
N GLY A 458 -9.16 -41.76 -9.77
CA GLY A 458 -7.94 -41.46 -10.50
C GLY A 458 -6.99 -40.52 -9.76
N SER A 459 -5.86 -40.27 -10.41
CA SER A 459 -4.71 -39.54 -9.89
C SER A 459 -4.92 -38.04 -10.05
N GLY A 460 -5.19 -37.37 -8.94
CA GLY A 460 -5.33 -35.92 -8.90
C GLY A 460 -5.51 -35.40 -7.48
N THR A 461 -5.83 -34.11 -7.37
CA THR A 461 -6.19 -33.49 -6.09
C THR A 461 -7.70 -33.56 -5.91
N TYR A 462 -8.15 -34.10 -4.79
CA TYR A 462 -9.56 -34.28 -4.46
C TYR A 462 -10.10 -33.05 -3.72
N PHE A 463 -11.25 -32.57 -4.17
CA PHE A 463 -12.01 -31.50 -3.54
C PHE A 463 -13.45 -31.94 -3.37
N SER A 464 -14.16 -31.28 -2.45
CA SER A 464 -15.59 -31.47 -2.28
C SER A 464 -16.37 -30.18 -2.41
N ARG A 465 -17.58 -30.27 -2.95
CA ARG A 465 -18.54 -29.17 -2.89
C ARG A 465 -18.94 -28.85 -1.44
N GLU A 466 -19.04 -29.86 -0.58
CA GLU A 466 -19.55 -29.76 0.78
C GLU A 466 -18.40 -29.74 1.80
N ALA A 467 -18.35 -28.73 2.65
CA ALA A 467 -17.32 -28.60 3.67
C ALA A 467 -17.37 -29.74 4.70
N ALA A 468 -18.58 -30.19 5.08
CA ALA A 468 -18.77 -31.37 5.93
C ALA A 468 -18.01 -32.59 5.40
N TYR A 469 -18.09 -32.85 4.10
CA TYR A 469 -17.43 -34.00 3.50
C TYR A 469 -15.91 -33.85 3.48
N ALA A 470 -15.42 -32.68 3.04
CA ALA A 470 -13.99 -32.36 3.10
C ALA A 470 -13.42 -32.49 4.53
N SER A 471 -14.19 -32.10 5.55
CA SER A 471 -13.78 -32.14 6.96
C SER A 471 -13.50 -33.55 7.50
N ARG A 472 -14.02 -34.60 6.84
CA ARG A 472 -13.75 -36.00 7.20
C ARG A 472 -12.30 -36.38 6.93
N TYR A 473 -11.67 -35.71 5.97
CA TYR A 473 -10.27 -35.89 5.58
C TYR A 473 -9.32 -34.94 6.31
N SER A 474 -9.85 -34.07 7.18
CA SER A 474 -9.05 -33.25 8.09
C SER A 474 -8.74 -33.99 9.38
N LYS A 475 -7.51 -33.83 9.88
CA LYS A 475 -7.14 -34.28 11.23
C LYS A 475 -7.24 -33.12 12.21
N LEU A 476 -7.85 -33.39 13.36
CA LEU A 476 -7.93 -32.43 14.47
C LEU A 476 -6.56 -32.26 15.12
N ASP A 477 -6.25 -31.05 15.58
CA ASP A 477 -5.09 -30.77 16.41
C ASP A 477 -5.33 -31.18 17.88
N ASP A 478 -4.33 -30.91 18.74
CA ASP A 478 -4.40 -31.21 20.18
C ASP A 478 -5.52 -30.44 20.91
N ASN A 479 -6.06 -29.38 20.30
CA ASN A 479 -7.19 -28.60 20.82
C ASN A 479 -8.54 -29.07 20.28
N GLY A 480 -8.57 -30.14 19.48
CA GLY A 480 -9.77 -30.63 18.81
C GLY A 480 -10.22 -29.76 17.63
N GLU A 481 -9.35 -28.90 17.10
CA GLU A 481 -9.61 -28.03 15.95
C GLU A 481 -9.07 -28.66 14.65
N GLY A 482 -9.94 -28.79 13.66
CA GLY A 482 -9.59 -29.18 12.28
C GLY A 482 -9.60 -27.99 11.33
N ALA A 483 -9.07 -28.17 10.13
CA ALA A 483 -9.08 -27.15 9.08
C ALA A 483 -9.55 -27.71 7.73
N VAL A 484 -10.32 -26.92 7.00
CA VAL A 484 -10.59 -27.11 5.57
C VAL A 484 -10.21 -25.84 4.80
N ILE A 485 -9.73 -25.98 3.57
CA ILE A 485 -9.30 -24.85 2.74
C ILE A 485 -10.29 -24.69 1.58
N LEU A 486 -10.84 -23.49 1.42
CA LEU A 486 -11.64 -23.12 0.27
C LEU A 486 -10.73 -22.72 -0.89
N PHE A 487 -10.87 -23.40 -2.02
CA PHE A 487 -10.12 -23.11 -3.24
C PHE A 487 -11.03 -22.53 -4.32
N ALA A 488 -10.51 -21.55 -5.07
CA ALA A 488 -11.00 -21.25 -6.42
C ALA A 488 -10.37 -22.24 -7.38
N ILE A 489 -11.19 -22.90 -8.20
CA ILE A 489 -10.77 -23.98 -9.08
C ILE A 489 -11.20 -23.67 -10.51
N SER A 490 -10.24 -23.65 -11.43
CA SER A 490 -10.49 -23.51 -12.85
C SER A 490 -10.73 -24.88 -13.48
N VAL A 491 -11.93 -25.10 -14.00
CA VAL A 491 -12.35 -26.32 -14.70
C VAL A 491 -12.67 -25.97 -16.15
N SER A 492 -11.96 -26.61 -17.07
CA SER A 492 -12.19 -26.46 -18.51
C SER A 492 -13.04 -27.59 -19.07
N GLN A 493 -12.78 -28.83 -18.65
CA GLN A 493 -13.52 -29.99 -19.10
C GLN A 493 -13.47 -31.10 -18.05
N ALA A 494 -14.55 -31.23 -17.29
CA ALA A 494 -14.74 -32.34 -16.38
C ALA A 494 -15.24 -33.58 -17.11
N TYR A 495 -14.88 -34.79 -16.66
CA TYR A 495 -15.53 -36.05 -17.02
C TYR A 495 -16.47 -36.47 -15.87
N PRO A 496 -17.76 -36.76 -16.12
CA PRO A 496 -18.67 -37.25 -15.09
C PRO A 496 -18.43 -38.75 -14.90
N VAL A 497 -17.94 -39.15 -13.72
CA VAL A 497 -17.77 -40.57 -13.41
C VAL A 497 -19.14 -41.15 -13.02
N THR A 498 -19.60 -42.19 -13.71
CA THR A 498 -20.91 -42.81 -13.46
C THR A 498 -20.81 -44.31 -13.23
N ILE A 499 -21.81 -44.88 -12.56
CA ILE A 499 -21.87 -46.32 -12.27
C ILE A 499 -21.87 -47.12 -13.58
N GLU A 500 -22.67 -46.71 -14.57
CA GLU A 500 -22.89 -47.47 -15.81
C GLU A 500 -21.64 -47.53 -16.69
N ALA A 501 -20.89 -46.44 -16.73
CA ALA A 501 -19.71 -46.32 -17.57
C ALA A 501 -18.44 -46.84 -16.88
N ASP A 502 -18.28 -46.54 -15.59
CA ASP A 502 -16.97 -46.60 -14.95
C ASP A 502 -16.83 -47.71 -13.91
N TYR A 503 -17.88 -48.50 -13.65
CA TYR A 503 -17.81 -49.68 -12.79
C TYR A 503 -17.96 -50.94 -13.62
N ARG A 504 -17.41 -52.06 -13.14
CA ARG A 504 -17.56 -53.33 -13.84
C ARG A 504 -18.92 -53.94 -13.55
N THR A 505 -19.49 -54.66 -14.52
CA THR A 505 -20.68 -55.50 -14.27
C THR A 505 -20.31 -56.70 -13.40
N ALA A 506 -21.30 -57.41 -12.86
CA ALA A 506 -21.04 -58.62 -12.07
C ALA A 506 -20.23 -59.66 -12.88
N GLU A 507 -20.50 -59.77 -14.18
CA GLU A 507 -19.81 -60.71 -15.08
C GLU A 507 -18.35 -60.30 -15.33
N GLU A 508 -18.07 -59.00 -15.39
CA GLU A 508 -16.72 -58.46 -15.54
C GLU A 508 -15.92 -58.52 -14.22
N GLU A 509 -16.61 -58.38 -13.08
CA GLU A 509 -16.02 -58.34 -11.75
C GLU A 509 -15.64 -59.74 -11.25
N ILE A 510 -16.32 -60.82 -11.65
CA ILE A 510 -15.98 -62.21 -11.24
C ILE A 510 -14.53 -62.60 -11.65
N PRO A 511 -14.12 -62.48 -12.93
CA PRO A 511 -12.74 -62.80 -13.33
C PRO A 511 -11.72 -61.89 -12.61
N PHE A 512 -12.05 -60.61 -12.46
CA PHE A 512 -11.16 -59.63 -11.86
C PHE A 512 -10.96 -59.85 -10.35
N THR A 513 -12.05 -60.10 -9.62
CA THR A 513 -12.08 -60.48 -8.20
C THR A 513 -11.24 -61.72 -7.97
N SER A 514 -11.35 -62.74 -8.83
CA SER A 514 -10.55 -63.96 -8.68
C SER A 514 -9.04 -63.71 -8.82
N MET A 515 -8.64 -62.76 -9.67
CA MET A 515 -7.25 -62.40 -9.92
C MET A 515 -6.62 -61.64 -8.74
N PHE A 516 -7.43 -60.87 -8.01
CA PHE A 516 -6.96 -60.00 -6.93
C PHE A 516 -7.56 -60.34 -5.57
N ASN A 517 -8.09 -61.56 -5.39
CA ASN A 517 -8.70 -62.01 -4.14
C ASN A 517 -9.78 -61.06 -3.59
N GLY A 518 -10.60 -60.48 -4.48
CA GLY A 518 -11.64 -59.50 -4.15
C GLY A 518 -11.11 -58.16 -3.61
N MET A 519 -9.82 -57.86 -3.83
CA MET A 519 -9.21 -56.66 -3.28
C MET A 519 -9.71 -55.36 -3.95
N TYR A 520 -10.29 -55.44 -5.14
CA TYR A 520 -10.65 -54.25 -5.93
C TYR A 520 -12.13 -54.21 -6.29
N ASP A 521 -12.89 -55.07 -5.63
CA ASP A 521 -14.32 -55.24 -5.80
C ASP A 521 -15.08 -53.99 -5.34
N GLY A 522 -15.94 -53.46 -6.21
CA GLY A 522 -16.75 -52.29 -5.92
C GLY A 522 -16.08 -50.93 -6.11
N PHE A 523 -14.84 -50.87 -6.60
CA PHE A 523 -14.19 -49.61 -6.97
C PHE A 523 -14.34 -49.29 -8.45
N SER A 524 -14.28 -47.98 -8.77
CA SER A 524 -14.30 -47.53 -10.16
C SER A 524 -13.09 -48.06 -10.96
N ARG A 525 -13.21 -48.05 -12.29
CA ARG A 525 -12.12 -48.37 -13.23
C ARG A 525 -10.93 -47.40 -13.14
N PHE A 526 -11.09 -46.27 -12.44
CA PHE A 526 -10.01 -45.33 -12.15
C PHE A 526 -9.26 -45.64 -10.85
N TYR A 527 -9.67 -46.65 -10.08
CA TYR A 527 -8.91 -47.13 -8.93
C TYR A 527 -7.75 -48.04 -9.38
N PRO A 528 -6.49 -47.72 -9.02
CA PRO A 528 -5.35 -48.50 -9.47
C PRO A 528 -5.28 -49.86 -8.77
N THR A 529 -5.04 -50.92 -9.55
CA THR A 529 -4.75 -52.26 -9.02
C THR A 529 -3.34 -52.39 -8.45
N ASP A 530 -2.44 -51.48 -8.82
CA ASP A 530 -1.10 -51.38 -8.25
C ASP A 530 -0.94 -49.95 -7.73
N PRO A 531 -0.75 -49.74 -6.41
CA PRO A 531 -0.51 -48.40 -5.84
C PRO A 531 0.63 -47.62 -6.50
N LYS A 532 1.56 -48.29 -7.20
CA LYS A 532 2.64 -47.65 -7.95
C LYS A 532 2.20 -47.12 -9.32
N ASN A 533 1.07 -47.58 -9.85
CA ASN A 533 0.56 -47.24 -11.17
C ASN A 533 -0.69 -46.38 -11.04
N ALA A 534 -0.50 -45.09 -10.72
CA ALA A 534 -1.62 -44.16 -10.61
C ALA A 534 -2.36 -44.05 -11.96
N ILE A 535 -3.68 -44.22 -11.94
CA ILE A 535 -4.52 -44.09 -13.15
C ILE A 535 -4.77 -42.60 -13.38
N ALA A 536 -4.37 -42.08 -14.54
CA ALA A 536 -4.62 -40.69 -14.88
C ALA A 536 -6.12 -40.39 -14.99
N LEU A 537 -6.49 -39.11 -14.90
CA LEU A 537 -7.83 -38.68 -15.28
C LEU A 537 -8.14 -39.03 -16.74
N GLN A 538 -9.42 -39.09 -17.07
CA GLN A 538 -9.94 -39.37 -18.39
C GLN A 538 -9.24 -38.48 -19.43
N ASN A 539 -8.77 -39.11 -20.49
CA ASN A 539 -8.00 -38.43 -21.53
C ASN A 539 -8.74 -37.18 -22.03
N ARG A 540 -8.04 -36.05 -22.16
CA ARG A 540 -8.55 -34.71 -22.57
C ARG A 540 -9.43 -33.97 -21.54
N CYS A 541 -9.67 -34.56 -20.38
CA CYS A 541 -10.27 -33.86 -19.25
C CYS A 541 -9.18 -33.35 -18.29
N ASP A 542 -9.45 -32.21 -17.68
CA ASP A 542 -8.62 -31.66 -16.60
C ASP A 542 -9.22 -31.92 -15.21
N ALA A 543 -10.47 -32.41 -15.18
CA ALA A 543 -11.17 -32.74 -13.97
C ALA A 543 -12.02 -34.01 -14.11
N HIS A 544 -12.27 -34.71 -13.01
CA HIS A 544 -13.42 -35.60 -12.85
C HIS A 544 -14.45 -34.96 -11.91
N PHE A 545 -15.73 -35.17 -12.18
CA PHE A 545 -16.82 -34.77 -11.31
C PHE A 545 -17.66 -35.99 -10.94
N ILE A 546 -17.85 -36.21 -9.64
CA ILE A 546 -18.42 -37.46 -9.14
C ILE A 546 -19.48 -37.16 -8.08
N PRO A 547 -20.77 -37.37 -8.35
CA PRO A 547 -21.77 -37.48 -7.32
C PRO A 547 -21.50 -38.76 -6.52
N VAL A 548 -21.35 -38.69 -5.19
CA VAL A 548 -20.95 -39.83 -4.35
C VAL A 548 -21.96 -40.12 -3.24
N THR A 549 -22.05 -41.38 -2.84
CA THR A 549 -22.80 -41.83 -1.66
C THR A 549 -22.05 -42.96 -0.96
N GLN A 550 -22.29 -43.14 0.34
CA GLN A 550 -21.64 -44.20 1.11
C GLN A 550 -22.30 -45.55 0.82
N TYR A 551 -21.55 -46.47 0.23
CA TYR A 551 -22.06 -47.81 -0.09
C TYR A 551 -21.79 -48.85 1.01
N GLY A 552 -20.83 -48.59 1.90
CA GLY A 552 -20.45 -49.57 2.92
C GLY A 552 -19.91 -50.85 2.28
N TYR A 553 -20.50 -51.99 2.62
CA TYR A 553 -20.12 -53.30 2.08
C TYR A 553 -20.95 -53.72 0.86
N LEU A 554 -21.48 -52.78 0.07
CA LEU A 554 -22.31 -53.08 -1.11
C LEU A 554 -21.61 -52.64 -2.41
N HIS A 555 -21.59 -53.52 -3.42
CA HIS A 555 -21.03 -53.20 -4.73
C HIS A 555 -21.89 -52.13 -5.44
N PRO A 556 -21.34 -50.96 -5.82
CA PRO A 556 -22.14 -49.83 -6.31
C PRO A 556 -23.01 -50.14 -7.53
N ARG A 557 -22.52 -50.98 -8.43
CA ARG A 557 -23.23 -51.37 -9.67
C ARG A 557 -24.06 -52.65 -9.56
N ALA A 558 -23.61 -53.60 -8.75
CA ALA A 558 -24.09 -54.98 -8.80
C ALA A 558 -24.93 -55.34 -7.57
N GLY A 559 -24.85 -54.55 -6.50
CA GLY A 559 -25.68 -54.67 -5.31
C GLY A 559 -25.36 -55.86 -4.40
N TYR A 560 -24.39 -56.70 -4.73
CA TYR A 560 -23.97 -57.78 -3.83
C TYR A 560 -23.01 -57.28 -2.75
N GLN A 561 -22.80 -58.10 -1.71
CA GLN A 561 -21.94 -57.75 -0.59
C GLN A 561 -20.45 -57.91 -0.93
N THR A 562 -19.68 -56.84 -0.77
CA THR A 562 -18.23 -56.82 -0.97
C THR A 562 -17.51 -57.32 0.28
N ALA A 563 -16.27 -57.81 0.12
CA ALA A 563 -15.45 -58.28 1.24
C ALA A 563 -14.93 -57.15 2.16
N ARG A 564 -15.13 -55.90 1.74
CA ARG A 564 -14.63 -54.68 2.39
C ARG A 564 -15.68 -53.59 2.34
N ASP A 565 -15.50 -52.58 3.18
CA ASP A 565 -16.13 -51.29 3.00
C ASP A 565 -15.52 -50.60 1.76
N VAL A 566 -16.35 -50.24 0.79
CA VAL A 566 -15.95 -49.49 -0.41
C VAL A 566 -16.11 -47.98 -0.23
N ASP A 567 -16.59 -47.54 0.94
CA ASP A 567 -16.74 -46.14 1.33
C ASP A 567 -17.63 -45.34 0.35
N TYR A 568 -17.28 -44.08 0.09
CA TYR A 568 -17.95 -43.22 -0.87
C TYR A 568 -17.58 -43.60 -2.31
N GLN A 569 -18.57 -44.08 -3.05
CA GLN A 569 -18.43 -44.42 -4.47
C GLN A 569 -19.42 -43.60 -5.30
N ALA A 570 -19.19 -43.59 -6.63
CA ALA A 570 -20.01 -42.83 -7.56
C ALA A 570 -21.47 -43.32 -7.53
N THR A 571 -22.41 -42.39 -7.67
CA THR A 571 -23.85 -42.68 -7.69
C THR A 571 -24.60 -41.76 -8.64
N HIS A 572 -25.89 -42.02 -8.82
CA HIS A 572 -26.77 -41.10 -9.54
C HIS A 572 -26.93 -39.81 -8.75
N THR A 573 -26.95 -38.67 -9.43
CA THR A 573 -27.10 -37.33 -8.82
C THR A 573 -28.25 -37.25 -7.80
N ASN A 574 -29.39 -37.89 -8.08
CA ASN A 574 -30.56 -37.86 -7.19
C ASN A 574 -30.35 -38.59 -5.84
N ASN A 575 -29.34 -39.47 -5.79
CA ASN A 575 -28.98 -40.27 -4.61
C ASN A 575 -27.68 -39.79 -3.95
N ALA A 576 -27.02 -38.78 -4.53
CA ALA A 576 -25.75 -38.29 -4.04
C ALA A 576 -25.88 -37.66 -2.66
N GLU A 577 -25.03 -38.07 -1.74
CA GLU A 577 -24.86 -37.43 -0.42
C GLU A 577 -23.94 -36.22 -0.52
N TYR A 578 -22.90 -36.34 -1.36
CA TYR A 578 -21.87 -35.32 -1.58
C TYR A 578 -21.40 -35.31 -3.04
N HIS A 579 -20.56 -34.33 -3.38
CA HIS A 579 -19.95 -34.23 -4.70
C HIS A 579 -18.44 -34.07 -4.59
N GLU A 580 -17.72 -34.92 -5.30
CA GLU A 580 -16.28 -34.85 -5.44
C GLU A 580 -15.86 -34.23 -6.77
N LEU A 581 -14.74 -33.53 -6.73
CA LEU A 581 -14.06 -32.97 -7.88
C LEU A 581 -12.58 -33.36 -7.80
N VAL A 582 -12.08 -34.09 -8.79
CA VAL A 582 -10.67 -34.47 -8.87
C VAL A 582 -9.99 -33.64 -9.93
N ILE A 583 -8.95 -32.88 -9.57
CA ILE A 583 -8.24 -31.97 -10.48
C ILE A 583 -6.87 -32.54 -10.82
N GLY A 584 -6.56 -32.63 -12.12
CA GLY A 584 -5.30 -33.22 -12.59
C GLY A 584 -4.06 -32.36 -12.35
N SER A 585 -4.23 -31.06 -12.10
CA SER A 585 -3.12 -30.12 -11.85
C SER A 585 -3.45 -29.08 -10.78
N HIS A 586 -2.65 -29.05 -9.72
CA HIS A 586 -2.79 -28.09 -8.63
C HIS A 586 -2.60 -26.62 -9.05
N HIS A 587 -1.98 -26.35 -10.20
CA HIS A 587 -1.86 -24.98 -10.72
C HIS A 587 -3.21 -24.37 -11.12
N ARG A 588 -4.26 -25.21 -11.26
CA ARG A 588 -5.64 -24.79 -11.47
C ARG A 588 -6.39 -24.50 -10.17
N CYS A 589 -5.69 -24.47 -9.04
CA CYS A 589 -6.26 -24.31 -7.71
C CYS A 589 -5.59 -23.13 -7.00
N LEU A 590 -6.39 -22.15 -6.58
CA LEU A 590 -5.94 -21.00 -5.80
C LEU A 590 -6.59 -21.04 -4.42
N PRO A 591 -5.83 -21.14 -3.31
CA PRO A 591 -6.40 -21.12 -1.97
C PRO A 591 -6.92 -19.71 -1.67
N ILE A 592 -8.17 -19.63 -1.20
CA ILE A 592 -8.86 -18.36 -0.94
C ILE A 592 -9.03 -18.12 0.56
N ALA A 593 -9.43 -19.16 1.29
CA ALA A 593 -9.66 -19.06 2.72
C ALA A 593 -9.39 -20.40 3.42
N VAL A 594 -9.06 -20.34 4.69
CA VAL A 594 -9.02 -21.48 5.60
C VAL A 594 -10.17 -21.33 6.58
N MET A 595 -11.00 -22.35 6.70
CA MET A 595 -12.04 -22.43 7.73
C MET A 595 -11.60 -23.46 8.76
N TYR A 596 -11.38 -23.00 9.98
CA TYR A 596 -11.13 -23.86 11.13
C TYR A 596 -12.45 -24.23 11.78
N PHE A 597 -12.53 -25.45 12.31
CA PHE A 597 -13.75 -25.99 12.88
C PHE A 597 -13.48 -26.92 14.06
N ARG A 598 -14.49 -27.10 14.92
CA ARG A 598 -14.52 -28.12 15.99
C ARG A 598 -15.69 -29.06 15.75
N ARG A 599 -15.53 -30.34 16.12
CA ARG A 599 -16.57 -31.38 16.01
C ARG A 599 -17.39 -31.53 17.28
#